data_AF-A0A3S1ETY4-F1
#
_entry.id   AF-A0A3S1ETY4-F1
#
_cell.length_a   1.000
_cell.length_b   1.000
_cell.length_c   1.000
_cell.angle_alpha   90.00
_cell.angle_beta   90.00
_cell.angle_gamma   90.00
#
_symmetry.space_group_name_H-M   'P 1'
#
loop_
_entity.id
_entity.type
_entity.pdbx_description
1 polymer ?
#
loop_
_entity_poly.entity_id
_entity_poly.type
_entity_poly.pdbx_seq_one_letter_code
_entity_poly.pdbx_strand_id
1 'polypeptide(L)' 'MQLIEFLAPHFAFVSDPTAWVALLTLIELELVLAIDNLIFISILTNKLPEAQRARARRLGISAALIMRLV' A
#
# COMPACT_ATOMS: atom_id res chain seq x y z
N MET A 1 37.51 -1.12 1.80
CA MET A 1 37.07 -2.53 1.77
C MET A 1 35.95 -2.81 2.77
N GLN A 2 36.10 -2.50 4.07
CA GLN A 2 35.10 -2.78 5.13
C GLN A 2 33.66 -2.33 4.84
N LEU A 3 33.46 -1.14 4.26
CA LEU A 3 32.11 -0.64 3.94
C LEU A 3 31.39 -1.50 2.90
N ILE A 4 32.12 -2.00 1.89
CA ILE A 4 31.54 -2.81 0.81
C ILE A 4 31.17 -4.19 1.35
N GLU A 5 32.00 -4.80 2.19
CA GLU A 5 31.70 -6.09 2.81
C GLU A 5 30.52 -6.03 3.78
N PHE A 6 30.33 -4.89 4.45
CA PHE A 6 29.15 -4.65 5.28
C PHE A 6 27.87 -4.49 4.46
N LEU A 7 27.92 -3.79 3.33
CA LEU A 7 26.73 -3.44 2.54
C LEU A 7 26.34 -4.52 1.51
N ALA A 8 27.30 -5.23 0.93
CA ALA A 8 27.06 -6.19 -0.16
C ALA A 8 25.98 -7.25 0.14
N PRO A 9 25.88 -7.84 1.35
CA PRO A 9 24.83 -8.80 1.67
C PRO A 9 23.43 -8.20 1.65
N HIS A 10 23.29 -6.91 2.03
CA HIS A 10 21.99 -6.22 2.07
C HIS A 10 21.43 -5.92 0.67
N PHE A 11 22.29 -5.83 -0.34
CA PHE A 11 21.89 -5.60 -1.73
C PHE A 11 21.97 -6.86 -2.60
N ALA A 12 22.29 -8.02 -2.02
CA ALA A 12 22.41 -9.28 -2.75
C ALA A 12 21.10 -9.67 -3.48
N PHE A 13 19.94 -9.25 -2.97
CA PHE A 13 18.63 -9.47 -3.58
C PHE A 13 18.51 -8.84 -4.97
N VAL A 14 19.23 -7.76 -5.27
CA VAL A 14 19.17 -7.07 -6.57
C VAL A 14 19.65 -7.99 -7.69
N SER A 15 20.56 -8.90 -7.38
CA SER A 15 21.12 -9.88 -8.33
C SER A 15 20.32 -11.19 -8.40
N ASP A 16 19.28 -11.37 -7.57
CA ASP A 16 18.45 -12.57 -7.54
C ASP A 16 17.15 -12.36 -8.34
N PRO A 17 16.95 -13.03 -9.50
CA PRO A 17 15.72 -12.94 -10.27
C PRO A 17 14.46 -13.33 -9.46
N THR A 18 14.59 -14.23 -8.47
CA THR A 18 13.48 -14.67 -7.62
C THR A 18 12.99 -13.52 -6.73
N ALA A 19 13.91 -12.71 -6.21
CA ALA A 19 13.58 -11.55 -5.39
C ALA A 19 12.78 -10.49 -6.19
N TRP A 20 13.10 -10.30 -7.47
CA TRP A 20 12.34 -9.42 -8.36
C TRP A 20 10.92 -9.92 -8.62
N VAL A 21 10.75 -11.22 -8.83
CA VAL A 21 9.43 -11.84 -8.97
C VAL A 21 8.62 -11.69 -7.69
N ALA A 22 9.22 -11.98 -6.53
CA ALA A 22 8.57 -11.81 -5.23
C ALA A 22 8.17 -10.34 -4.97
N LEU A 23 9.03 -9.39 -5.33
CA LEU A 23 8.76 -7.96 -5.22
C LEU A 23 7.59 -7.54 -6.12
N LEU A 24 7.55 -8.01 -7.37
CA LEU A 24 6.43 -7.75 -8.28
C LEU A 24 5.12 -8.30 -7.72
N THR A 25 5.12 -9.55 -7.23
CA THR A 25 3.95 -10.15 -6.60
C THR A 25 3.48 -9.35 -5.39
N LEU A 26 4.41 -8.92 -4.52
CA LEU A 26 4.10 -8.08 -3.36
C LEU A 26 3.47 -6.74 -3.78
N ILE A 27 4.03 -6.09 -4.79
CA ILE A 27 3.48 -4.84 -5.33
C ILE A 27 2.09 -5.07 -5.90
N GLU A 28 1.88 -6.14 -6.66
CA GLU A 28 0.58 -6.47 -7.23
C GLU A 28 -0.48 -6.71 -6.14
N LEU A 29 -0.15 -7.50 -5.13
CA LEU A 29 -1.03 -7.76 -3.98
C LEU A 29 -1.38 -6.45 -3.24
N GLU A 30 -0.39 -5.60 -3.01
CA GLU A 30 -0.57 -4.32 -2.31
C GLU A 30 -1.46 -3.37 -3.12
N LEU A 31 -1.31 -3.34 -4.44
CA LEU A 31 -2.14 -2.53 -5.34
C LEU A 31 -3.59 -2.99 -5.35
N VAL A 32 -3.84 -4.30 -5.48
CA VAL A 32 -5.21 -4.85 -5.47
C VAL A 32 -5.88 -4.53 -4.13
N LEU A 33 -5.19 -4.81 -3.01
CA LEU A 33 -5.70 -4.51 -1.67
C LEU A 33 -5.96 -3.00 -1.48
N ALA A 34 -5.11 -2.14 -2.06
CA ALA A 34 -5.28 -0.70 -2.01
C ALA A 34 -6.55 -0.23 -2.72
N ILE A 35 -6.78 -0.78 -3.92
CA ILE A 35 -7.91 -0.41 -4.75
C ILE A 35 -9.21 -0.86 -4.09
N ASP A 36 -9.27 -2.09 -3.57
CA ASP A 36 -10.45 -2.62 -2.90
C ASP A 36 -10.93 -1.72 -1.74
N ASN A 37 -9.99 -1.28 -0.89
CA ASN A 37 -10.31 -0.45 0.26
C ASN A 37 -10.81 0.95 -0.15
N LEU A 38 -10.21 1.54 -1.19
CA LEU A 38 -10.64 2.85 -1.71
C LEU A 38 -12.02 2.78 -2.39
N ILE A 39 -12.26 1.72 -3.16
CA ILE A 39 -13.56 1.46 -3.79
C ILE A 39 -14.64 1.30 -2.73
N PHE A 40 -14.38 0.53 -1.66
CA PHE A 40 -15.33 0.34 -0.56
C PHE A 40 -15.73 1.67 0.09
N ILE A 41 -14.75 2.52 0.42
CA ILE A 41 -14.99 3.85 1.00
C ILE A 41 -15.81 4.71 0.03
N SER A 42 -15.47 4.70 -1.26
CA SER A 42 -16.20 5.49 -2.27
C SER A 42 -17.65 5.03 -2.42
N ILE A 43 -17.90 3.72 -2.45
CA ILE A 43 -19.25 3.13 -2.55
C ILE A 43 -20.08 3.47 -1.31
N LEU A 44 -19.54 3.27 -0.11
CA LEU A 44 -20.26 3.56 1.14
C LEU A 44 -20.55 5.05 1.29
N THR A 45 -19.60 5.92 0.95
CA THR A 45 -19.78 7.37 1.08
C THR A 45 -20.78 7.92 0.07
N ASN A 46 -20.90 7.31 -1.11
CA ASN A 46 -21.91 7.70 -2.11
C ASN A 46 -23.36 7.39 -1.66
N LYS A 47 -23.55 6.46 -0.71
CA LYS A 47 -24.86 6.17 -0.11
C LYS A 47 -25.30 7.19 0.94
N LEU A 48 -24.43 8.12 1.36
CA LEU A 48 -24.76 9.15 2.34
C LEU A 48 -25.39 10.40 1.70
N PRO A 49 -26.12 11.23 2.48
CA PRO A 49 -26.59 12.54 2.03
C PRO A 49 -25.43 13.44 1.59
N GLU A 50 -25.63 14.28 0.56
CA GLU A 50 -24.57 15.09 -0.05
C GLU A 50 -23.78 15.92 0.96
N ALA A 51 -24.45 16.50 1.96
CA ALA A 51 -23.84 17.27 3.03
C ALA A 51 -22.81 16.48 3.86
N GLN A 52 -22.91 15.14 3.90
CA GLN A 52 -22.06 14.28 4.73
C GLN A 52 -21.01 13.51 3.93
N ARG A 53 -21.18 13.32 2.61
CA ARG A 53 -20.26 12.55 1.76
C ARG A 53 -18.81 13.03 1.87
N ALA A 54 -18.62 14.35 1.83
CA ALA A 54 -17.28 14.95 1.84
C ALA A 54 -16.54 14.77 3.18
N ARG A 55 -17.27 14.70 4.30
CA ARG A 55 -16.69 14.40 5.62
C ARG A 55 -16.43 12.91 5.77
N ALA A 56 -17.40 12.07 5.40
CA ALA A 56 -17.29 10.63 5.50
C ALA A 56 -16.16 10.06 4.61
N ARG A 57 -15.96 10.61 3.40
CA ARG A 57 -14.85 10.24 2.52
C ARG A 57 -13.50 10.61 3.11
N ARG A 58 -13.37 11.83 3.63
CA ARG A 58 -12.14 12.25 4.31
C ARG A 58 -11.82 11.37 5.51
N LEU A 59 -12.82 11.12 6.36
CA LEU A 59 -12.64 10.28 7.54
C LEU A 59 -12.31 8.82 7.17
N GLY A 60 -12.98 8.26 6.16
CA GLY A 60 -12.73 6.91 5.66
C GLY A 60 -11.33 6.76 5.07
N ILE A 61 -10.86 7.72 4.26
CA ILE A 61 -9.51 7.70 3.69
C ILE A 61 -8.46 7.88 4.80
N SER A 62 -8.65 8.84 5.72
CA SER A 62 -7.75 9.04 6.86
C SER A 62 -7.64 7.79 7.73
N ALA A 63 -8.76 7.15 8.07
CA ALA A 63 -8.78 5.92 8.85
C ALA A 63 -8.11 4.75 8.10
N ALA A 64 -8.37 4.61 6.80
CA ALA A 64 -7.74 3.58 5.98
C ALA A 64 -6.23 3.73 5.87
N LEU A 65 -5.73 4.97 5.75
CA LEU A 65 -4.29 5.25 5.76
C LEU A 65 -3.66 4.94 7.11
N ILE A 66 -4.30 5.32 8.22
CA ILE A 66 -3.80 5.01 9.56
C ILE A 66 -3.74 3.50 9.77
N MET A 67 -4.83 2.79 9.47
CA MET A 67 -4.90 1.33 9.66
C MET A 67 -3.84 0.57 8.83
N ARG A 68 -3.38 1.15 7.72
CA ARG A 68 -2.38 0.53 6.84
C ARG A 68 -0.94 0.83 7.27
N LEU A 69 -0.72 1.87 8.06
CA LEU A 69 0.61 2.29 8.52
C LEU A 69 1.02 1.66 9.87
N VAL A 70 0.06 1.09 10.61
CA VAL A 70 0.24 0.53 11.96
C VAL A 70 0.39 -0.98 11.91
#